data_AF-A0A432L6L9-F1
#
_entry.id   AF-A0A432L6L9-F1
#
_cell.length_a   1.000
_cell.length_b   1.000
_cell.length_c   1.000
_cell.angle_alpha   90.00
_cell.angle_beta   90.00
_cell.angle_gamma   90.00
#
_symmetry.space_group_name_H-M   'P 1'
#
loop_
_entity.id
_entity.type
_entity.pdbx_description
1 polymer ?
#
loop_
_entity_poly.entity_id
_entity_poly.type
_entity_poly.pdbx_seq_one_letter_code
_entity_poly.pdbx_strand_id
1 'polypeptide(L)'
;KTPAITKFLFEQDIQPALPYTRPKTKDGFLRKHEYVYDEYYDCYLCPEGQILNYSTTTKDGKRQYKSNPTQCATCPLLTQCTNSKDHRKVIERHIWAHYVEEADHLRHQNHIKQIYAKRKETIERVFADAKEKHGMRWTTLRGIKKLSMQAMLTFAAMNLKKLANWTWQAPE
;
A
#
# COMPACT_ATOMS: atom_id res chain seq x y z
N LYS A 1 0.01 -1.21 0.80
CA LYS A 1 -0.38 -2.63 0.93
C LYS A 1 -1.75 -2.70 1.58
N THR A 2 -2.57 -3.70 1.23
CA THR A 2 -3.89 -3.88 1.85
C THR A 2 -3.72 -4.64 3.17
N PRO A 3 -4.09 -4.05 4.32
CA PRO A 3 -3.91 -4.71 5.61
C PRO A 3 -4.62 -6.07 5.70
N ALA A 4 -5.84 -6.17 5.15
CA ALA A 4 -6.61 -7.41 5.13
C ALA A 4 -5.89 -8.56 4.41
N ILE A 5 -5.31 -8.30 3.23
CA ILE A 5 -4.55 -9.31 2.47
C ILE A 5 -3.31 -9.74 3.25
N THR A 6 -2.63 -8.78 3.88
CA THR A 6 -1.38 -9.06 4.59
C THR A 6 -1.65 -9.92 5.83
N LYS A 7 -2.68 -9.58 6.59
CA LYS A 7 -3.18 -10.39 7.71
C LYS A 7 -3.52 -11.81 7.26
N PHE A 8 -4.32 -11.95 6.20
CA PHE A 8 -4.72 -13.26 5.69
C PHE A 8 -3.53 -14.15 5.34
N LEU A 9 -2.50 -13.60 4.68
CA LEU A 9 -1.32 -14.37 4.31
C LEU A 9 -0.56 -14.88 5.54
N PHE A 10 -0.35 -14.02 6.54
CA PHE A 10 0.33 -14.43 7.78
C PHE A 10 -0.51 -15.42 8.60
N GLU A 11 -1.83 -15.27 8.66
CA GLU A 11 -2.72 -16.24 9.34
C GLU A 11 -2.78 -17.62 8.65
N GLN A 12 -2.27 -17.73 7.43
CA GLN A 12 -2.17 -18.99 6.69
C GLN A 12 -0.72 -19.50 6.61
N ASP A 13 0.19 -18.90 7.39
CA ASP A 13 1.64 -19.20 7.36
C ASP A 13 2.27 -19.03 5.97
N ILE A 14 1.70 -18.15 5.13
CA ILE A 14 2.18 -17.83 3.79
C ILE A 14 3.07 -16.59 3.86
N GLN A 15 4.36 -16.74 3.57
CA GLN A 15 5.30 -15.63 3.57
C GLN A 15 5.02 -14.65 2.40
N PRO A 16 4.66 -13.37 2.67
CA PRO A 16 4.25 -12.45 1.62
C PRO A 16 5.44 -11.78 0.90
N ALA A 17 5.46 -11.84 -0.43
CA ALA A 17 6.35 -11.05 -1.30
C ALA A 17 5.61 -9.85 -1.92
N LEU A 18 5.34 -8.82 -1.10
CA LEU A 18 4.49 -7.70 -1.48
C LEU A 18 5.27 -6.50 -2.05
N PRO A 19 4.68 -5.73 -2.99
CA PRO A 19 5.33 -4.57 -3.57
C PRO A 19 5.45 -3.43 -2.56
N TYR A 20 6.54 -2.67 -2.67
CA TYR A 20 6.74 -1.45 -1.90
C TYR A 20 5.83 -0.33 -2.42
N THR A 21 5.20 0.39 -1.50
CA THR A 21 4.46 1.62 -1.81
C THR A 21 5.23 2.78 -1.21
N ARG A 22 5.70 3.72 -2.03
CA ARG A 22 6.36 4.92 -1.53
C ARG A 22 5.37 5.72 -0.64
N PRO A 23 5.79 6.19 0.54
CA PRO A 23 5.00 7.10 1.36
C PRO A 23 4.56 8.32 0.54
N LYS A 24 3.30 8.72 0.69
CA LYS A 24 2.68 9.84 -0.04
C LYS A 24 2.64 11.14 0.78
N THR A 25 3.52 11.29 1.76
CA THR A 25 3.64 12.52 2.54
C THR A 25 4.08 13.65 1.62
N LYS A 26 3.54 14.86 1.82
CA LYS A 26 3.96 16.07 1.08
C LYS A 26 5.44 16.35 1.32
N ASP A 27 6.12 16.90 0.32
CA ASP A 27 7.51 17.32 0.47
C ASP A 27 7.64 18.44 1.52
N GLY A 28 8.72 18.39 2.31
CA GLY A 28 8.97 19.30 3.44
C GLY A 28 8.22 18.95 4.74
N PHE A 29 7.34 17.94 4.73
CA PHE A 29 6.66 17.46 5.93
C PHE A 29 7.32 16.22 6.52
N LEU A 30 7.20 16.10 7.85
CA LEU A 30 7.60 14.92 8.60
C LEU A 30 6.82 13.69 8.10
N ARG A 31 7.58 12.67 7.72
CA ARG A 31 7.12 11.39 7.21
C ARG A 31 6.78 10.44 8.35
N LYS A 32 5.98 9.42 8.06
CA LYS A 32 5.51 8.45 9.07
C LYS A 32 6.66 7.76 9.84
N HIS A 33 7.76 7.44 9.15
CA HIS A 33 8.90 6.74 9.75
C HIS A 33 9.68 7.58 10.78
N GLU A 34 9.47 8.89 10.84
CA GLU A 34 10.06 9.76 11.87
C GLU A 34 9.25 9.74 13.17
N TYR A 35 8.06 9.11 13.16
CA TYR A 35 7.27 8.85 14.35
C TYR A 35 7.44 7.39 14.75
N VAL A 36 7.97 7.17 15.95
CA VAL A 36 8.21 5.83 16.48
C VAL A 36 6.95 5.35 17.18
N TYR A 37 6.52 4.13 16.88
CA TYR A 37 5.42 3.49 17.61
C TYR A 37 6.00 2.69 18.78
N ASP A 38 5.51 2.95 19.98
CA ASP A 38 5.80 2.16 21.17
C ASP A 38 4.66 1.17 21.40
N GLU A 39 4.96 -0.12 21.27
CA GLU A 39 3.98 -1.20 21.43
C GLU A 39 3.60 -1.42 22.90
N TYR A 40 4.50 -1.15 23.84
CA TYR A 40 4.28 -1.39 25.26
C TYR A 40 3.32 -0.35 25.85
N TYR A 41 3.50 0.92 25.49
CA TYR A 41 2.64 2.02 25.96
C TYR A 41 1.46 2.34 25.01
N ASP A 42 1.34 1.64 23.88
CA ASP A 42 0.41 1.93 22.78
C ASP A 42 0.36 3.43 22.45
N CYS A 43 1.52 3.99 22.13
CA CYS A 43 1.64 5.43 21.85
C CYS A 43 2.62 5.69 20.69
N TYR A 44 2.56 6.89 20.14
CA TYR A 44 3.54 7.35 19.14
C TYR A 44 4.44 8.42 19.75
N LEU A 45 5.74 8.32 19.51
CA LEU A 45 6.72 9.34 19.86
C LEU A 45 7.02 10.19 18.63
N CYS A 46 6.96 11.51 18.79
CA CYS A 46 7.41 12.44 17.75
C CYS A 46 8.94 12.63 17.80
N PRO A 47 9.54 13.23 16.75
CA PRO A 47 10.98 13.54 16.74
C PRO A 47 11.46 14.41 17.91
N GLU A 48 10.56 15.23 18.48
CA GLU A 48 10.82 16.07 19.66
C GLU A 48 10.55 15.33 21.00
N GLY A 49 10.34 14.01 20.95
CA GLY A 49 10.10 13.17 22.14
C GLY A 49 8.72 13.31 22.77
N GLN A 50 7.80 14.08 22.18
CA GLN A 50 6.44 14.21 22.71
C GLN A 50 5.57 12.98 22.37
N ILE A 51 4.74 12.60 23.33
CA ILE A 51 3.85 11.44 23.23
C ILE A 51 2.55 11.82 22.53
N LEU A 52 2.16 11.01 21.56
CA LEU A 52 0.86 11.02 20.92
C LEU A 52 0.04 9.85 21.47
N ASN A 53 -0.94 10.18 22.30
CA ASN A 53 -1.77 9.20 22.97
C ASN A 53 -2.85 8.65 22.04
N TYR A 54 -3.21 7.40 22.23
CA TYR A 54 -4.39 6.80 21.61
C TYR A 54 -5.64 7.61 22.00
N SER A 55 -6.49 7.89 21.01
CA SER A 55 -7.72 8.65 21.20
C SER A 55 -8.97 7.85 20.86
N THR A 56 -9.04 7.28 19.66
CA THR A 56 -10.22 6.54 19.22
C THR A 56 -9.89 5.63 18.06
N THR A 57 -10.76 4.67 17.78
CA THR A 57 -10.68 3.81 16.61
C THR A 57 -11.85 4.11 15.67
N THR A 58 -11.55 4.41 14.41
CA THR A 58 -12.57 4.67 13.40
C THR A 58 -13.31 3.39 13.00
N LYS A 59 -14.49 3.53 12.38
CA LYS A 59 -15.26 2.39 11.84
C LYS A 59 -14.46 1.56 10.84
N ASP A 60 -13.53 2.18 10.12
CA ASP A 60 -12.63 1.53 9.16
C ASP A 60 -11.46 0.78 9.82
N GLY A 61 -11.46 0.64 11.16
CA GLY A 61 -10.43 -0.09 11.88
C GLY A 61 -9.09 0.64 11.97
N LYS A 62 -9.10 1.98 12.01
CA LYS A 62 -7.88 2.78 12.21
C LYS A 62 -7.87 3.40 13.60
N ARG A 63 -6.83 3.08 14.38
CA ARG A 63 -6.50 3.74 15.64
C ARG A 63 -5.93 5.13 15.36
N GLN A 64 -6.45 6.13 16.04
CA GLN A 64 -6.01 7.52 15.95
C GLN A 64 -5.21 7.89 17.18
N TYR A 65 -4.01 8.43 16.96
CA TYR A 65 -3.11 8.94 17.97
C TYR A 65 -2.98 10.45 17.80
N LYS A 66 -3.14 11.20 18.88
CA LYS A 66 -3.23 12.67 18.84
C LYS A 66 -2.16 13.30 19.72
N SER A 67 -1.48 14.32 19.20
CA SER A 67 -0.56 15.14 19.99
C SER A 67 -1.32 16.11 20.89
N ASN A 68 -0.63 16.63 21.91
CA ASN A 68 -1.15 17.71 22.74
C ASN A 68 -1.00 19.07 22.01
N PRO A 69 -2.10 19.78 21.69
CA PRO A 69 -2.05 21.09 21.04
C PRO A 69 -1.19 22.13 21.76
N THR A 70 -1.23 22.17 23.10
CA THR A 70 -0.58 23.22 23.88
C THR A 70 0.95 23.11 23.81
N GLN A 71 1.46 21.89 23.81
CA GLN A 71 2.88 21.60 23.63
C GLN A 71 3.33 21.77 22.18
N CYS A 72 2.48 21.41 21.22
CA CYS A 72 2.80 21.55 19.80
C CYS A 72 2.78 23.00 19.31
N ALA A 73 2.02 23.89 19.95
CA ALA A 73 1.93 25.31 19.58
C ALA A 73 3.29 26.04 19.67
N THR A 74 4.16 25.62 20.59
CA THR A 74 5.51 26.20 20.79
C THR A 74 6.62 25.38 20.11
N CYS A 75 6.27 24.33 19.38
CA CYS A 75 7.24 23.40 18.81
C CYS A 75 7.97 24.01 17.58
N PRO A 76 9.31 23.94 17.50
CA PRO A 76 10.07 24.47 16.36
C PRO A 76 9.75 23.73 15.05
N LEU A 77 9.38 22.45 15.13
CA LEU A 77 9.05 21.61 13.97
C LEU A 77 7.59 21.71 13.54
N LEU A 78 6.78 22.60 14.13
CA LEU A 78 5.34 22.69 13.87
C LEU A 78 5.01 22.84 12.38
N THR A 79 5.75 23.72 11.68
CA THR A 79 5.58 23.99 10.24
C THR A 79 5.85 22.76 9.35
N GLN A 80 6.75 21.88 9.78
CA GLN A 80 7.06 20.61 9.09
C GLN A 80 6.16 19.46 9.57
N CYS A 81 5.56 19.59 10.77
CA CYS A 81 4.79 18.53 11.41
C CYS A 81 3.31 18.53 10.96
N THR A 82 2.63 19.67 11.03
CA THR A 82 1.18 19.77 10.76
C THR A 82 0.76 21.18 10.35
N ASN A 83 -0.19 21.26 9.40
CA ASN A 83 -0.86 22.51 9.03
C ASN A 83 -2.23 22.67 9.72
N SER A 84 -2.49 21.90 10.78
CA SER A 84 -3.75 21.98 11.51
C SER A 84 -3.84 23.32 12.25
N LYS A 85 -5.02 23.96 12.21
CA LYS A 85 -5.29 25.21 12.94
C LYS A 85 -5.16 25.02 14.46
N ASP A 86 -5.49 23.82 14.95
CA ASP A 86 -5.41 23.48 16.36
C ASP A 86 -4.01 23.01 16.78
N HIS A 87 -3.00 23.15 15.91
CA HIS A 87 -1.63 22.66 16.12
C HIS A 87 -1.53 21.17 16.51
N ARG A 88 -2.58 20.39 16.20
CA ARG A 88 -2.69 18.98 16.56
C ARG A 88 -2.21 18.09 15.41
N LYS A 89 -1.25 17.21 15.69
CA LYS A 89 -0.88 16.11 14.80
C LYS A 89 -1.79 14.91 15.09
N VAL A 90 -2.28 14.28 14.02
CA VAL A 90 -3.04 13.03 14.09
C VAL A 90 -2.30 11.98 13.27
N ILE A 91 -2.02 10.85 13.88
CA ILE A 91 -1.45 9.67 13.21
C ILE A 91 -2.51 8.58 13.21
N GLU A 92 -2.75 7.99 12.04
CA GLU A 92 -3.63 6.84 11.90
C GLU A 92 -2.81 5.56 11.71
N ARG A 93 -3.08 4.56 12.55
CA ARG A 93 -2.51 3.21 12.47
C ARG A 93 -3.65 2.22 12.27
N HIS A 94 -3.60 1.39 11.23
CA HIS A 94 -4.58 0.31 11.08
C HIS A 94 -4.39 -0.72 12.21
N ILE A 95 -5.47 -1.38 12.67
CA ILE A 95 -5.38 -2.46 13.69
C ILE A 95 -4.46 -3.62 13.26
N TRP A 96 -4.24 -3.76 11.96
CA TRP A 96 -3.40 -4.80 11.34
C TRP A 96 -2.12 -4.21 10.73
N ALA A 97 -1.69 -3.06 11.25
CA ALA A 97 -0.48 -2.39 10.76
C ALA A 97 0.78 -3.22 10.99
N HIS A 98 0.85 -3.99 12.08
CA HIS A 98 1.99 -4.85 12.38
C HIS A 98 2.24 -5.88 11.28
N TYR A 99 1.19 -6.51 10.72
CA TYR A 99 1.33 -7.40 9.57
C TYR A 99 1.91 -6.68 8.35
N VAL A 100 1.47 -5.43 8.10
CA VAL A 100 1.98 -4.62 6.98
C VAL A 100 3.46 -4.27 7.18
N GLU A 101 3.84 -3.93 8.41
CA GLU A 101 5.21 -3.60 8.79
C GLU A 101 6.12 -4.81 8.67
N GLU A 102 5.68 -5.98 9.14
CA GLU A 102 6.41 -7.25 8.96
C GLU A 102 6.63 -7.56 7.48
N ALA A 103 5.59 -7.45 6.64
CA ALA A 103 5.75 -7.60 5.20
C ALA A 103 6.70 -6.56 4.55
N ASP A 104 6.84 -5.37 5.14
CA ASP A 104 7.85 -4.39 4.72
C ASP A 104 9.26 -4.80 5.16
N HIS A 105 9.43 -5.39 6.34
CA HIS A 105 10.70 -5.94 6.81
C HIS A 105 11.16 -7.10 5.92
N LEU A 106 10.26 -8.02 5.58
CA LEU A 106 10.54 -9.17 4.72
C LEU A 106 11.15 -8.78 3.36
N ARG A 107 10.78 -7.62 2.80
CA ARG A 107 11.33 -7.17 1.49
C ARG A 107 12.86 -7.01 1.50
N HIS A 108 13.46 -6.83 2.68
CA HIS A 108 14.88 -6.64 2.82
C HIS A 108 15.65 -7.96 2.79
N GLN A 109 14.97 -9.09 3.03
CA GLN A 109 15.55 -10.44 2.99
C GLN A 109 15.92 -10.85 1.57
N ASN A 110 17.05 -11.56 1.42
CA ASN A 110 17.63 -11.87 0.11
C ASN A 110 16.76 -12.82 -0.72
N HIS A 111 16.16 -13.85 -0.11
CA HIS A 111 15.28 -14.77 -0.84
C HIS A 111 13.99 -14.09 -1.32
N ILE A 112 13.42 -13.19 -0.50
CA ILE A 112 12.24 -12.41 -0.90
C ILE A 112 12.56 -11.47 -2.07
N LYS A 113 13.73 -10.84 -2.07
CA LYS A 113 14.17 -10.01 -3.22
C LYS A 113 14.26 -10.81 -4.51
N GLN A 114 14.80 -12.04 -4.46
CA GLN A 114 14.88 -12.93 -5.62
C GLN A 114 13.49 -13.31 -6.14
N ILE A 115 12.55 -13.66 -5.26
CA ILE A 115 11.16 -13.95 -5.63
C ILE A 115 10.49 -12.72 -6.24
N TYR A 116 10.63 -11.56 -5.58
CA TYR A 116 10.03 -10.31 -6.05
C TYR A 116 10.56 -9.90 -7.44
N ALA A 117 11.84 -10.14 -7.73
CA ALA A 117 12.43 -9.85 -9.03
C ALA A 117 11.74 -10.59 -10.18
N LYS A 118 11.21 -11.80 -9.95
CA LYS A 118 10.47 -12.60 -10.95
C LYS A 118 9.09 -12.02 -11.28
N ARG A 119 8.53 -11.13 -10.46
CA ARG A 119 7.22 -10.52 -10.68
C ARG A 119 7.11 -9.79 -12.02
N LYS A 120 8.20 -9.15 -12.46
CA LYS A 120 8.23 -8.43 -13.74
C LYS A 120 7.95 -9.37 -14.92
N GLU A 121 8.44 -10.61 -14.85
CA GLU A 121 8.32 -11.60 -15.94
C GLU A 121 6.88 -12.00 -16.23
N THR A 122 5.99 -11.98 -15.23
CA THR A 122 4.59 -12.35 -15.42
C THR A 122 3.76 -11.18 -15.96
N ILE A 123 3.88 -10.01 -15.33
CA ILE A 123 3.04 -8.86 -15.67
C ILE A 123 3.48 -8.17 -16.97
N GLU A 124 4.78 -8.11 -17.25
CA GLU A 124 5.30 -7.48 -18.48
C GLU A 124 4.85 -8.24 -19.72
N ARG A 125 4.81 -9.59 -19.67
CA ARG A 125 4.26 -10.42 -20.76
C ARG A 125 2.79 -10.14 -21.02
N VAL A 126 1.99 -9.99 -19.95
CA VAL A 126 0.56 -9.64 -20.08
C VAL A 126 0.40 -8.28 -20.74
N PHE A 127 1.20 -7.28 -20.35
CA PHE A 127 1.15 -5.97 -20.99
C PHE A 127 1.66 -5.98 -22.42
N ALA A 128 2.68 -6.77 -22.74
CA ALA A 128 3.16 -6.95 -24.10
C ALA A 128 2.07 -7.58 -24.99
N ASP A 129 1.42 -8.66 -24.54
CA ASP A 129 0.32 -9.28 -25.26
C ASP A 129 -0.86 -8.33 -25.46
N ALA A 130 -1.23 -7.57 -24.42
CA ALA A 130 -2.29 -6.57 -24.52
C ALA A 130 -1.99 -5.52 -25.61
N LYS A 131 -0.73 -5.06 -25.71
CA LYS A 131 -0.29 -4.08 -26.71
C LYS A 131 -0.20 -4.69 -28.11
N GLU A 132 0.53 -5.78 -28.27
CA GLU A 132 0.85 -6.36 -29.59
C GLU A 132 -0.31 -7.15 -30.19
N LYS A 133 -1.00 -7.97 -29.39
CA LYS A 133 -2.01 -8.91 -29.89
C LYS A 133 -3.44 -8.39 -29.74
N HIS A 134 -3.67 -7.46 -28.81
CA HIS A 134 -5.01 -6.93 -28.52
C HIS A 134 -5.15 -5.43 -28.81
N GLY A 135 -4.20 -4.84 -29.53
CA GLY A 135 -4.31 -3.48 -30.08
C GLY A 135 -4.27 -2.36 -29.04
N MET A 136 -3.84 -2.61 -27.80
CA MET A 136 -3.76 -1.58 -26.76
C MET A 136 -2.57 -0.63 -26.90
N ARG A 137 -1.85 -0.64 -28.04
CA ARG A 137 -0.85 0.39 -28.38
C ARG A 137 -1.50 1.76 -28.56
N TRP A 138 -2.74 1.80 -29.07
CA TRP A 138 -3.45 3.03 -29.37
C TRP A 138 -4.85 3.01 -28.77
N THR A 139 -5.31 4.18 -28.34
CA THR A 139 -6.68 4.38 -27.87
C THR A 139 -7.59 4.56 -29.08
N THR A 140 -8.56 3.66 -29.28
CA THR A 140 -9.51 3.74 -30.41
C THR A 140 -10.76 4.57 -30.08
N LEU A 141 -11.04 4.78 -28.79
CA LEU A 141 -12.19 5.53 -28.30
C LEU A 141 -11.77 6.84 -27.60
N ARG A 142 -12.65 7.84 -27.62
CA ARG A 142 -12.45 9.11 -26.89
C ARG A 142 -13.12 9.08 -25.52
N GLY A 143 -12.36 9.45 -24.49
CA GLY A 143 -12.83 9.61 -23.11
C GLY A 143 -12.54 8.43 -22.19
N ILE A 144 -12.27 8.73 -20.92
CA ILE A 144 -11.82 7.76 -19.89
C ILE A 144 -12.83 6.62 -19.71
N LYS A 145 -14.13 6.92 -19.66
CA LYS A 145 -15.18 5.90 -19.45
C LYS A 145 -15.18 4.84 -20.56
N LYS A 146 -15.14 5.28 -21.83
CA LYS A 146 -15.15 4.37 -22.99
C LYS A 146 -13.87 3.55 -23.08
N LEU A 147 -12.72 4.17 -22.83
CA LEU A 147 -11.43 3.45 -22.80
C LEU A 147 -11.36 2.46 -21.64
N SER A 148 -11.91 2.79 -20.48
CA SER A 148 -12.00 1.86 -19.35
C SER A 148 -12.82 0.62 -19.72
N MET A 149 -13.95 0.79 -20.41
CA MET A 149 -14.77 -0.33 -20.88
C MET A 149 -14.01 -1.22 -21.88
N GLN A 150 -13.35 -0.61 -22.87
CA GLN A 150 -12.53 -1.34 -23.84
C GLN A 150 -11.43 -2.13 -23.15
N ALA A 151 -10.67 -1.51 -22.24
CA ALA A 151 -9.61 -2.18 -21.50
C ALA A 151 -10.16 -3.36 -20.68
N MET A 152 -11.30 -3.19 -19.99
CA MET A 152 -11.94 -4.27 -19.23
C MET A 152 -12.31 -5.45 -20.14
N LEU A 153 -12.93 -5.20 -21.29
CA LEU A 153 -13.29 -6.24 -22.26
C LEU A 153 -12.05 -6.96 -22.80
N THR A 154 -10.99 -6.22 -23.13
CA THR A 154 -9.72 -6.80 -23.58
C THR A 154 -9.12 -7.74 -22.53
N PHE A 155 -9.01 -7.28 -21.27
CA PHE A 155 -8.48 -8.13 -20.20
C PHE A 155 -9.39 -9.32 -19.87
N ALA A 156 -10.71 -9.17 -19.99
CA ALA A 156 -11.64 -10.29 -19.86
C ALA A 156 -11.39 -11.36 -20.95
N ALA A 157 -11.27 -10.94 -22.22
CA ALA A 157 -10.95 -11.84 -23.31
C ALA A 157 -9.58 -12.53 -23.14
N MET A 158 -8.56 -11.80 -22.66
CA MET A 158 -7.25 -12.38 -22.34
C MET A 158 -7.33 -13.42 -21.23
N ASN A 159 -8.14 -13.18 -20.20
CA ASN A 159 -8.34 -14.15 -19.11
C ASN A 159 -9.08 -15.40 -19.62
N LEU A 160 -10.10 -15.24 -20.47
CA LEU A 160 -10.78 -16.37 -21.11
C LEU A 160 -9.83 -17.19 -21.98
N LYS A 161 -8.96 -16.55 -22.77
CA LYS A 161 -7.94 -17.22 -23.56
C LYS A 161 -6.97 -18.03 -22.69
N LYS A 162 -6.55 -17.48 -21.55
CA LYS A 162 -5.71 -18.21 -20.57
C LYS A 162 -6.43 -19.42 -20.00
N LEU A 163 -7.69 -19.28 -19.61
CA LEU A 163 -8.51 -20.38 -19.11
C LEU A 163 -8.63 -21.48 -20.15
N ALA A 164 -8.98 -21.14 -21.41
CA ALA A 164 -9.07 -22.09 -22.50
C ALA A 164 -7.75 -22.85 -22.71
N ASN A 165 -6.61 -22.16 -22.69
CA ASN A 165 -5.29 -22.80 -22.80
C ASN A 165 -4.97 -23.73 -21.63
N TRP A 166 -5.45 -23.44 -20.41
CA TRP A 166 -5.24 -24.30 -19.24
C TRP A 166 -6.13 -25.53 -19.25
N THR A 167 -7.35 -25.40 -19.76
CA THR A 167 -8.33 -26.50 -19.81
C THR A 167 -8.23 -27.33 -21.08
N TRP A 168 -7.46 -26.88 -22.07
CA TRP A 168 -7.28 -27.61 -23.33
C TRP A 168 -6.51 -28.90 -23.10
N GLN A 169 -7.18 -30.04 -23.30
CA GLN A 169 -6.54 -31.34 -23.42
C GLN A 169 -6.36 -31.64 -24.90
N ALA A 170 -5.14 -31.93 -25.33
CA ALA A 170 -4.90 -32.36 -26.70
C ALA A 170 -5.63 -33.69 -26.94
N PRO A 171 -6.28 -33.88 -28.10
CA PRO A 171 -6.79 -35.19 -28.46
C PRO A 171 -5.64 -36.21 -28.50
N GLU A 172 -5.89 -37.41 -27.97
CA GLU A 172 -4.97 -38.57 -28.05
C GLU A 172 -4.69 -38.97 -29.50
#